data_AF-A0AA88CLG4-F1
#
_entry.id   AF-A0AA88CLG4-F1
#
_cell.length_a   1.000
_cell.length_b   1.000
_cell.length_c   1.000
_cell.angle_alpha   90.00
_cell.angle_beta   90.00
_cell.angle_gamma   90.00
#
_symmetry.space_group_name_H-M   'P 1'
#
loop_
_entity.id
_entity.type
_entity.pdbx_description
1 polymer ?
#
loop_
_entity_poly.entity_id
_entity_poly.type
_entity_poly.pdbx_seq_one_letter_code
_entity_poly.pdbx_strand_id
1 'polypeptide(L)'
;MTAAASPPPSVQVKENILLGKECYDIDIALDNMMGSEFVEKVREYLLSVGEEAQGVAVIPSNPDQSKHLETARMRICDIWIDFVNLRCEEYSENSRIPIKVDVLFSLINEGQMIIEVYFVLQQKFGTAEEDAYRRDLTINSLFYNINTNSVEDYTKRGLEDLKSGKIVTPLPPKATFMDDPLRVLRAIRFGARFGFVLDEDLKEAAACDDVTTALDDKITRERIGTEIDLMVSGNNHVQAMTYIRDLKLFPIVFKLPDKFEPALPEEYHGLCIAYLDATWNLIQLVGCSSFSVSGKSTKNGSSEDEQRRLSLFAAMFLPLRHTTYESKDKKSKKFPVVNYIFRDSLKRKVSDSETVIKIHNALEKFLSLIPSLAFNEDIQTAEVEWAGELVDVPVSSKLRVLTGFLLREINDFWRVALLISTLLYKIDSTENLLNKNFQLDELRDIFKAAESSIVGLGLEKVWDAKPLVNGKEIMNVLQIKSGGPLVREWQQKLLTWQLAHPTGTSEECLEWMRQTHSKRVKTE
;
A
#
# COMPACT_ATOMS: atom_id res chain seq x y z
N MET A 1 -50.41 29.59 -7.04
CA MET A 1 -49.14 29.06 -7.57
C MET A 1 -48.66 28.00 -6.59
N THR A 2 -48.87 26.74 -6.93
CA THR A 2 -48.37 25.58 -6.18
C THR A 2 -46.85 25.60 -6.24
N ALA A 3 -46.20 25.88 -5.11
CA ALA A 3 -44.77 25.62 -4.97
C ALA A 3 -44.56 24.13 -5.24
N ALA A 4 -43.78 23.80 -6.26
CA ALA A 4 -43.35 22.43 -6.48
C ALA A 4 -42.61 21.99 -5.20
N ALA A 5 -43.13 20.97 -4.53
CA ALA A 5 -42.45 20.37 -3.40
C ALA A 5 -41.09 19.88 -3.88
N SER A 6 -40.02 20.37 -3.27
CA SER A 6 -38.68 19.87 -3.50
C SER A 6 -38.67 18.35 -3.30
N PRO A 7 -37.98 17.56 -4.15
CA PRO A 7 -37.75 16.16 -3.83
C PRO A 7 -37.09 16.07 -2.43
N PRO A 8 -37.34 15.00 -1.67
CA PRO A 8 -36.77 14.76 -0.34
C PRO A 8 -35.38 14.07 -0.38
N PRO A 9 -34.63 14.06 0.74
CA PRO A 9 -33.27 13.53 0.80
C PRO A 9 -33.18 12.06 0.38
N SER A 10 -32.09 11.73 -0.32
CA SER A 10 -31.84 10.43 -0.94
C SER A 10 -30.60 9.80 -0.32
N VAL A 11 -30.58 8.47 -0.15
CA VAL A 11 -29.39 7.77 0.35
C VAL A 11 -28.54 7.37 -0.84
N GLN A 12 -27.24 7.58 -0.79
CA GLN A 12 -26.37 7.06 -1.83
C GLN A 12 -26.26 5.55 -1.68
N VAL A 13 -26.51 4.80 -2.75
CA VAL A 13 -26.27 3.35 -2.74
C VAL A 13 -24.79 3.13 -2.92
N LYS A 14 -24.17 2.44 -1.96
CA LYS A 14 -22.87 1.85 -2.21
C LYS A 14 -23.06 0.59 -3.04
N GLU A 15 -22.30 0.50 -4.11
CA GLU A 15 -22.25 -0.62 -5.04
C GLU A 15 -22.09 -1.98 -4.33
N ASN A 16 -21.41 -1.99 -3.18
CA ASN A 16 -21.24 -3.17 -2.33
C ASN A 16 -22.59 -3.76 -1.87
N ILE A 17 -23.58 -2.93 -1.54
CA ILE A 17 -24.91 -3.40 -1.10
C ILE A 17 -25.61 -4.15 -2.23
N LEU A 18 -25.56 -3.63 -3.45
CA LEU A 18 -26.16 -4.26 -4.62
C LEU A 18 -25.43 -5.54 -5.05
N LEU A 19 -24.14 -5.65 -4.71
CA LEU A 19 -23.34 -6.87 -4.90
C LEU A 19 -23.53 -7.89 -3.77
N GLY A 20 -24.46 -7.65 -2.84
CA GLY A 20 -24.73 -8.54 -1.70
C GLY A 20 -23.60 -8.57 -0.66
N LYS A 21 -22.74 -7.54 -0.63
CA LYS A 21 -21.66 -7.40 0.34
C LYS A 21 -22.10 -6.50 1.49
N GLU A 22 -21.61 -6.80 2.70
CA GLU A 22 -21.82 -5.93 3.86
C GLU A 22 -21.18 -4.55 3.63
N CYS A 23 -21.91 -3.50 3.96
CA CYS A 23 -21.46 -2.12 3.85
C CYS A 23 -21.95 -1.32 5.07
N TYR A 24 -21.01 -0.86 5.89
CA TYR A 24 -21.27 -0.05 7.08
C TYR A 24 -21.00 1.44 6.87
N ASP A 25 -20.54 1.78 5.68
CA ASP A 25 -20.21 3.13 5.26
C ASP A 25 -21.42 3.66 4.49
N ILE A 26 -22.27 4.48 5.14
CA ILE A 26 -23.54 4.97 4.61
C ILE A 26 -23.48 6.48 4.46
N ASP A 27 -23.67 6.94 3.22
CA ASP A 27 -23.75 8.36 2.87
C ASP A 27 -25.22 8.72 2.57
N ILE A 28 -25.78 9.67 3.32
CA ILE A 28 -27.10 10.25 3.06
C ILE A 28 -26.92 11.59 2.36
N ALA A 29 -27.42 11.68 1.13
CA ALA A 29 -27.36 12.87 0.30
C ALA A 29 -28.54 13.81 0.60
N LEU A 30 -28.20 15.03 1.02
CA LEU A 30 -29.12 16.12 1.34
C LEU A 30 -29.22 17.11 0.18
N ASP A 31 -30.44 17.56 -0.09
CA ASP A 31 -30.80 18.38 -1.26
C ASP A 31 -31.10 19.85 -0.94
N ASN A 32 -31.55 20.16 0.27
CA ASN A 32 -32.08 21.48 0.61
C ASN A 32 -31.61 22.05 1.95
N MET A 33 -30.76 21.33 2.69
CA MET A 33 -30.23 21.77 3.98
C MET A 33 -28.83 21.25 4.22
N MET A 34 -28.10 21.92 5.11
CA MET A 34 -26.74 21.54 5.47
C MET A 34 -26.74 20.29 6.37
N GLY A 35 -25.63 19.55 6.35
CA GLY A 35 -25.47 18.37 7.21
C GLY A 35 -25.67 18.68 8.70
N SER A 36 -25.15 19.81 9.19
CA SER A 36 -25.33 20.23 10.58
C SER A 36 -26.80 20.49 10.94
N GLU A 37 -27.56 21.13 10.04
CA GLU A 37 -28.99 21.41 10.20
C GLU A 37 -29.80 20.11 10.25
N PHE A 38 -29.48 19.15 9.38
CA PHE A 38 -30.15 17.85 9.38
C PHE A 38 -29.86 17.06 10.67
N VAL A 39 -28.62 17.07 11.14
CA VAL A 39 -28.24 16.43 12.42
C VAL A 39 -29.04 17.00 13.59
N GLU A 40 -29.28 18.32 13.64
CA GLU A 40 -30.10 18.91 14.70
C GLU A 40 -31.55 18.40 14.64
N LYS A 41 -32.13 18.30 13.44
CA LYS A 41 -33.48 17.75 13.27
C LYS A 41 -33.57 16.29 13.73
N VAL A 42 -32.55 15.49 13.43
CA VAL A 42 -32.54 14.10 13.92
C VAL A 42 -32.38 14.05 15.43
N ARG A 43 -31.58 14.94 16.04
CA ARG A 43 -31.47 15.06 17.50
C ARG A 43 -32.82 15.40 18.13
N GLU A 44 -33.53 16.38 17.59
CA GLU A 44 -34.88 16.77 18.05
C GLU A 44 -35.85 15.59 17.96
N TYR A 45 -35.80 14.82 16.86
CA TYR A 45 -36.62 13.62 16.70
C TYR A 45 -36.28 12.53 17.73
N LEU A 46 -35.00 12.22 17.92
CA LEU A 46 -34.55 11.22 18.91
C LEU A 46 -35.02 11.60 20.32
N LEU A 47 -34.85 12.87 20.71
CA LEU A 47 -35.35 13.38 21.98
C LEU A 47 -36.88 13.20 22.12
N SER A 48 -37.63 13.41 21.03
CA SER A 48 -39.09 13.24 21.03
C SER A 48 -39.55 11.80 21.24
N VAL A 49 -38.74 10.81 20.85
CA VAL A 49 -39.00 9.38 21.05
C VAL A 49 -38.34 8.81 22.30
N GLY A 50 -37.70 9.67 23.11
CA GLY A 50 -37.02 9.29 24.36
C GLY A 50 -35.63 8.68 24.18
N GLU A 51 -35.02 8.89 23.01
CA GLU A 51 -33.64 8.49 22.71
C GLU A 51 -32.68 9.68 22.73
N GLU A 52 -31.40 9.44 23.00
CA GLU A 52 -30.36 10.48 22.96
C GLU A 52 -29.47 10.30 21.72
N ALA A 53 -29.14 11.41 21.07
CA ALA A 53 -28.18 11.40 19.96
C ALA A 53 -26.77 11.05 20.47
N GLN A 54 -26.11 10.11 19.81
CA GLN A 54 -24.74 9.70 20.15
C GLN A 54 -23.77 10.12 19.05
N GLY A 55 -22.57 10.54 19.46
CA GLY A 55 -21.43 10.78 18.57
C GLY A 55 -21.76 11.68 17.37
N VAL A 56 -21.78 12.99 17.58
CA VAL A 56 -21.96 13.99 16.51
C VAL A 56 -20.63 14.64 16.18
N ALA A 57 -20.31 14.76 14.90
CA ALA A 57 -19.19 15.56 14.44
C ALA A 57 -19.56 16.30 13.15
N VAL A 58 -19.12 17.56 13.03
CA VAL A 58 -19.25 18.35 11.81
C VAL A 58 -17.84 18.62 11.29
N ILE A 59 -17.61 18.25 10.04
CA ILE A 59 -16.36 18.48 9.31
C ILE A 59 -16.58 19.74 8.48
N PRO A 60 -15.89 20.86 8.78
CA PRO A 60 -16.09 22.12 8.07
C PRO A 60 -15.62 22.00 6.62
N SER A 61 -16.16 22.87 5.76
CA SER A 61 -15.68 22.98 4.38
C SER A 61 -14.19 23.29 4.33
N ASN A 62 -13.45 22.61 3.46
CA ASN A 62 -12.06 22.87 3.16
C ASN A 62 -11.85 22.91 1.62
N PRO A 63 -11.98 24.09 1.00
CA PRO A 63 -11.82 24.27 -0.44
C PRO A 63 -10.46 23.80 -0.98
N ASP A 64 -9.38 23.95 -0.21
CA ASP A 64 -8.02 23.52 -0.62
C ASP A 64 -7.93 22.00 -0.81
N GLN A 65 -8.80 21.26 -0.12
CA GLN A 65 -8.96 19.82 -0.27
C GLN A 65 -10.11 19.42 -1.20
N SER A 66 -10.64 20.36 -2.00
CA SER A 66 -11.81 20.18 -2.86
C SER A 66 -13.09 19.79 -2.10
N LYS A 67 -13.20 20.19 -0.83
CA LYS A 67 -14.38 19.98 0.02
C LYS A 67 -15.10 21.32 0.22
N HIS A 68 -15.90 21.74 -0.74
CA HIS A 68 -16.53 23.07 -0.72
C HIS A 68 -17.80 23.16 0.14
N LEU A 69 -18.35 22.03 0.54
CA LEU A 69 -19.48 21.92 1.46
C LEU A 69 -19.00 21.27 2.76
N GLU A 70 -19.64 21.59 3.87
CA GLU A 70 -19.42 20.84 5.11
C GLU A 70 -19.94 19.41 4.96
N THR A 71 -19.52 18.53 5.86
CA THR A 71 -20.12 17.20 5.99
C THR A 71 -20.38 16.96 7.46
N ALA A 72 -21.58 16.51 7.81
CA ALA A 72 -21.88 16.13 9.18
C ALA A 72 -21.92 14.62 9.30
N ARG A 73 -21.62 14.10 10.48
CA ARG A 73 -21.74 12.68 10.79
C ARG A 73 -22.35 12.47 12.16
N MET A 74 -23.16 11.43 12.27
CA MET A 74 -23.81 11.07 13.52
C MET A 74 -23.86 9.56 13.67
N ARG A 75 -23.87 9.08 14.91
CA ARG A 75 -24.09 7.66 15.20
C ARG A 75 -25.59 7.39 15.36
N ILE A 76 -26.14 6.49 14.53
CA ILE A 76 -27.53 6.01 14.60
C ILE A 76 -27.51 4.48 14.69
N CYS A 77 -28.19 3.91 15.68
CA CYS A 77 -28.26 2.45 15.89
C CYS A 77 -26.88 1.75 15.82
N ASP A 78 -25.89 2.35 16.49
CA ASP A 78 -24.48 1.95 16.52
C ASP A 78 -23.65 2.15 15.24
N ILE A 79 -24.24 2.64 14.15
CA ILE A 79 -23.57 2.86 12.86
C ILE A 79 -23.26 4.34 12.68
N TRP A 80 -22.09 4.67 12.14
CA TRP A 80 -21.78 6.03 11.71
C TRP A 80 -22.40 6.30 10.35
N ILE A 81 -23.19 7.37 10.27
CA ILE A 81 -23.83 7.81 9.04
C ILE A 81 -23.29 9.20 8.71
N ASP A 82 -22.84 9.35 7.47
CA ASP A 82 -22.36 10.62 6.92
C ASP A 82 -23.50 11.32 6.16
N PHE A 83 -23.72 12.59 6.47
CA PHE A 83 -24.68 13.46 5.80
C PHE A 83 -23.93 14.40 4.88
N VAL A 84 -24.05 14.14 3.58
CA VAL A 84 -23.34 14.86 2.52
C VAL A 84 -24.34 15.65 1.70
N ASN A 85 -23.95 16.82 1.21
CA ASN A 85 -24.79 17.59 0.31
C ASN A 85 -24.58 17.14 -1.14
N LEU A 86 -25.66 17.15 -1.92
CA LEU A 86 -25.60 17.04 -3.37
C LEU A 86 -24.78 18.21 -3.95
N ARG A 87 -23.88 17.91 -4.88
CA ARG A 87 -22.99 18.94 -5.45
C ARG A 87 -23.21 19.10 -6.94
N CYS A 88 -23.05 20.34 -7.38
CA CYS A 88 -22.86 20.72 -8.77
C CYS A 88 -21.47 21.36 -8.85
N GLU A 89 -20.57 20.78 -9.64
CA GLU A 89 -19.16 21.15 -9.71
C GLU A 89 -18.80 21.49 -11.16
N GLU A 90 -18.18 22.64 -11.40
CA GLU A 90 -17.52 22.98 -12.66
C GLU A 90 -16.01 23.04 -12.43
N TYR A 91 -15.20 22.52 -13.35
CA TYR A 91 -13.75 22.48 -13.22
C TYR A 91 -13.08 23.48 -14.18
N SER A 92 -11.95 24.06 -13.78
CA SER A 92 -11.10 24.78 -14.75
C SER A 92 -10.10 23.86 -15.40
N GLU A 93 -9.62 24.27 -16.57
CA GLU A 93 -8.54 23.61 -17.30
C GLU A 93 -7.29 23.37 -16.43
N ASN A 94 -6.98 24.27 -15.48
CA ASN A 94 -5.74 24.25 -14.72
C ASN A 94 -5.88 23.73 -13.27
N SER A 95 -7.09 23.41 -12.80
CA SER A 95 -7.30 23.01 -11.40
C SER A 95 -8.20 21.79 -11.27
N ARG A 96 -7.78 20.83 -10.46
CA ARG A 96 -8.65 19.73 -9.98
C ARG A 96 -9.66 20.18 -8.91
N ILE A 97 -9.57 21.42 -8.45
CA ILE A 97 -10.48 22.01 -7.47
C ILE A 97 -11.57 22.71 -8.28
N PRO A 98 -12.85 22.34 -8.09
CA PRO A 98 -13.93 22.96 -8.86
C PRO A 98 -14.06 24.46 -8.54
N ILE A 99 -14.44 25.23 -9.56
CA ILE A 99 -14.72 26.66 -9.49
C ILE A 99 -16.21 26.88 -9.25
N LYS A 100 -16.53 27.94 -8.50
CA LYS A 100 -17.89 28.46 -8.39
C LYS A 100 -18.09 29.58 -9.42
N VAL A 101 -18.92 29.37 -10.43
CA VAL A 101 -19.30 30.40 -11.40
C VAL A 101 -20.82 30.55 -11.38
N ASP A 102 -21.31 31.73 -10.99
CA ASP A 102 -22.70 32.13 -11.24
C ASP A 102 -22.68 33.26 -12.26
N VAL A 103 -23.34 33.08 -13.41
CA VAL A 103 -23.47 34.14 -14.42
C VAL A 103 -24.82 34.82 -14.22
N LEU A 104 -24.82 36.06 -13.72
CA LEU A 104 -26.03 36.86 -13.59
C LEU A 104 -26.21 37.72 -14.85
N PHE A 105 -27.27 37.47 -15.61
CA PHE A 105 -27.63 38.32 -16.75
C PHE A 105 -28.44 39.52 -16.25
N SER A 106 -27.93 40.73 -16.46
CA SER A 106 -28.67 41.97 -16.19
C SER A 106 -28.94 42.72 -17.49
N LEU A 107 -30.21 42.98 -17.81
CA LEU A 107 -30.63 43.82 -18.92
C LEU A 107 -30.61 45.27 -18.47
N ILE A 108 -29.76 46.10 -19.07
CA ILE A 108 -29.82 47.55 -18.87
C ILE A 108 -30.22 48.21 -20.19
N ASN A 109 -31.50 48.59 -20.25
CA ASN A 109 -32.17 49.36 -21.30
C ASN A 109 -32.22 48.75 -22.71
N GLU A 110 -33.28 49.13 -23.42
CA GLU A 110 -33.69 48.65 -24.74
C GLU A 110 -32.51 48.52 -25.73
N GLY A 111 -32.01 47.29 -25.90
CA GLY A 111 -31.17 46.90 -27.03
C GLY A 111 -29.70 46.58 -26.75
N GLN A 112 -29.20 46.65 -25.51
CA GLN A 112 -27.82 46.25 -25.19
C GLN A 112 -27.74 45.20 -24.08
N MET A 113 -27.20 44.02 -24.42
CA MET A 113 -26.91 42.94 -23.46
C MET A 113 -25.50 43.14 -22.91
N ILE A 114 -25.38 43.44 -21.62
CA ILE A 114 -24.10 43.44 -20.90
C ILE A 114 -24.06 42.16 -20.05
N ILE A 115 -23.02 41.36 -20.22
CA ILE A 115 -22.75 40.19 -19.38
C ILE A 115 -21.87 40.68 -18.22
N GLU A 116 -22.46 40.91 -17.06
CA GLU A 116 -21.70 41.12 -15.82
C GLU A 116 -21.48 39.77 -15.14
N VAL A 117 -20.26 39.23 -15.25
CA VAL A 117 -19.87 38.01 -14.55
C VAL A 117 -19.53 38.36 -13.10
N TYR A 118 -20.44 38.02 -12.17
CA TYR A 118 -20.20 38.17 -10.73
C TYR A 118 -19.72 36.84 -10.16
N PHE A 119 -18.57 36.82 -9.47
CA PHE A 119 -18.18 35.67 -8.65
C PHE A 119 -19.01 35.66 -7.35
N VAL A 120 -20.10 34.90 -7.33
CA VAL A 120 -20.96 34.75 -6.14
C VAL A 120 -20.47 33.56 -5.30
N LEU A 121 -20.35 33.76 -3.98
CA LEU A 121 -19.95 32.72 -3.01
C LEU A 121 -21.10 31.83 -2.52
N GLN A 122 -22.32 32.00 -3.06
CA GLN A 122 -23.51 31.29 -2.59
C GLN A 122 -23.40 29.80 -2.97
N GLN A 123 -23.53 28.91 -1.98
CA GLN A 123 -23.59 27.46 -2.21
C GLN A 123 -24.96 27.12 -2.80
N LYS A 124 -25.01 26.84 -4.11
CA LYS A 124 -26.16 26.15 -4.69
C LYS A 124 -25.99 24.64 -4.46
N PHE A 125 -26.98 23.99 -3.87
CA PHE A 125 -27.02 22.53 -3.82
C PHE A 125 -27.23 21.99 -5.24
N GLY A 126 -26.51 20.93 -5.58
CA GLY A 126 -26.74 20.21 -6.83
C GLY A 126 -28.02 19.39 -6.77
N THR A 127 -28.52 19.00 -7.92
CA THR A 127 -29.52 17.94 -8.06
C THR A 127 -28.87 16.56 -7.97
N ALA A 128 -29.67 15.52 -7.70
CA ALA A 128 -29.17 14.15 -7.67
C ALA A 128 -28.60 13.71 -9.04
N GLU A 129 -29.20 14.21 -10.13
CA GLU A 129 -28.70 14.00 -11.48
C GLU A 129 -27.34 14.67 -11.70
N GLU A 130 -27.18 15.95 -11.36
CA GLU A 130 -25.88 16.64 -11.44
C GLU A 130 -24.81 15.94 -10.58
N ASP A 131 -25.16 15.50 -9.38
CA ASP A 131 -24.27 14.74 -8.49
C ASP A 131 -23.88 13.37 -9.08
N ALA A 132 -24.82 12.70 -9.77
CA ALA A 132 -24.57 11.44 -10.44
C ALA A 132 -23.55 11.59 -11.59
N TYR A 133 -23.67 12.64 -12.40
CA TYR A 133 -22.82 12.84 -13.58
C TYR A 133 -21.43 13.37 -13.24
N ARG A 134 -21.25 14.07 -12.12
CA ARG A 134 -19.91 14.51 -11.67
C ARG A 134 -19.07 13.41 -11.03
N ARG A 135 -19.60 12.20 -10.80
CA ARG A 135 -18.89 11.10 -10.14
C ARG A 135 -17.89 10.40 -11.04
N ASP A 136 -17.10 9.52 -10.43
CA ASP A 136 -16.05 8.78 -11.14
C ASP A 136 -16.62 7.71 -12.06
N LEU A 137 -17.53 6.87 -11.57
CA LEU A 137 -18.03 5.68 -12.26
C LEU A 137 -19.56 5.58 -12.19
N THR A 138 -20.19 5.06 -13.24
CA THR A 138 -21.65 4.83 -13.32
C THR A 138 -22.16 3.98 -12.16
N ILE A 139 -21.43 2.92 -11.80
CA ILE A 139 -21.76 2.03 -10.67
C ILE A 139 -21.72 2.73 -9.30
N ASN A 140 -20.95 3.82 -9.18
CA ASN A 140 -20.85 4.63 -7.97
C ASN A 140 -21.83 5.82 -7.99
N SER A 141 -22.62 5.98 -9.06
CA SER A 141 -23.59 7.06 -9.27
C SER A 141 -25.03 6.64 -8.98
N LEU A 142 -25.22 5.50 -8.30
CA LEU A 142 -26.53 4.96 -7.93
C LEU A 142 -27.02 5.56 -6.60
N PHE A 143 -28.31 5.87 -6.54
CA PHE A 143 -28.98 6.39 -5.36
C PHE A 143 -30.09 5.44 -4.92
N TYR A 144 -30.44 5.47 -3.64
CA TYR A 144 -31.56 4.75 -3.03
C TYR A 144 -32.43 5.77 -2.35
N ASN A 145 -33.62 5.92 -2.90
CA ASN A 145 -34.59 6.82 -2.35
C ASN A 145 -35.28 6.12 -1.19
N ILE A 146 -34.99 6.58 0.03
CA ILE A 146 -35.54 6.02 1.28
C ILE A 146 -37.05 6.22 1.41
N ASN A 147 -37.64 7.15 0.65
CA ASN A 147 -39.06 7.43 0.71
C ASN A 147 -39.84 6.46 -0.20
N THR A 148 -39.29 6.14 -1.37
CA THR A 148 -39.92 5.22 -2.33
C THR A 148 -39.40 3.79 -2.21
N ASN A 149 -38.35 3.56 -1.41
CA ASN A 149 -37.64 2.29 -1.27
C ASN A 149 -37.18 1.71 -2.61
N SER A 150 -36.65 2.58 -3.48
CA SER A 150 -36.21 2.21 -4.82
C SER A 150 -34.82 2.72 -5.15
N VAL A 151 -34.10 1.96 -5.98
CA VAL A 151 -32.82 2.40 -6.56
C VAL A 151 -33.11 3.33 -7.74
N GLU A 152 -32.45 4.49 -7.74
CA GLU A 152 -32.50 5.50 -8.79
C GLU A 152 -31.15 5.53 -9.52
N ASP A 153 -31.21 5.38 -10.85
CA ASP A 153 -30.04 5.42 -11.74
C ASP A 153 -30.20 6.58 -12.74
N TYR A 154 -29.69 7.74 -12.35
CA TYR A 154 -29.74 8.95 -13.18
C TYR A 154 -28.85 8.86 -14.42
N THR A 155 -27.81 8.02 -14.39
CA THR A 155 -26.95 7.77 -15.55
C THR A 155 -27.62 6.84 -16.57
N LYS A 156 -28.68 6.13 -16.16
CA LYS A 156 -29.42 5.11 -16.91
C LYS A 156 -28.56 3.92 -17.36
N ARG A 157 -27.34 3.82 -16.86
CA ARG A 157 -26.34 2.79 -17.23
C ARG A 157 -25.77 2.07 -16.01
N GLY A 158 -25.70 2.72 -14.84
CA GLY A 158 -25.06 2.18 -13.65
C GLY A 158 -25.57 0.79 -13.22
N LEU A 159 -26.87 0.52 -13.30
CA LEU A 159 -27.42 -0.81 -12.98
C LEU A 159 -27.01 -1.88 -14.02
N GLU A 160 -27.00 -1.53 -15.30
CA GLU A 160 -26.61 -2.43 -16.38
C GLU A 160 -25.10 -2.70 -16.37
N ASP A 161 -24.30 -1.66 -16.16
CA ASP A 161 -22.84 -1.74 -16.03
C ASP A 161 -22.44 -2.61 -14.83
N LEU A 162 -23.13 -2.43 -13.68
CA LEU A 162 -22.93 -3.25 -12.49
C LEU A 162 -23.24 -4.73 -12.77
N LYS A 163 -24.37 -5.01 -13.45
CA LYS A 163 -24.78 -6.36 -13.80
C LYS A 163 -23.86 -7.02 -14.82
N SER A 164 -23.32 -6.24 -15.77
CA SER A 164 -22.42 -6.72 -16.81
C SER A 164 -20.94 -6.74 -16.38
N GLY A 165 -20.62 -6.25 -15.17
CA GLY A 165 -19.27 -6.25 -14.63
C GLY A 165 -18.34 -5.28 -15.36
N LYS A 166 -18.82 -4.09 -15.68
CA LYS A 166 -18.06 -3.05 -16.41
C LYS A 166 -17.75 -1.84 -15.54
N ILE A 167 -16.59 -1.25 -15.79
CA ILE A 167 -16.17 0.04 -15.21
C ILE A 167 -16.29 1.09 -16.31
N VAL A 168 -17.28 1.97 -16.15
CA VAL A 168 -17.64 3.02 -17.13
C VAL A 168 -17.78 4.36 -16.41
N THR A 169 -17.40 5.46 -17.06
CA THR A 169 -17.60 6.82 -16.54
C THR A 169 -19.00 7.37 -16.91
N PRO A 170 -19.64 8.20 -16.06
CA PRO A 170 -20.95 8.79 -16.38
C PRO A 170 -20.92 9.69 -17.62
N LEU A 171 -19.85 10.48 -17.76
CA LEU A 171 -19.56 11.38 -18.88
C LEU A 171 -18.45 10.79 -19.78
N PRO A 172 -18.14 11.40 -20.95
CA PRO A 172 -17.02 10.94 -21.78
C PRO A 172 -15.72 10.80 -20.96
N PRO A 173 -15.02 9.64 -21.01
CA PRO A 173 -13.92 9.34 -20.09
C PRO A 173 -12.83 10.40 -20.04
N LYS A 174 -12.44 10.96 -21.20
CA LYS A 174 -11.44 12.02 -21.27
C LYS A 174 -11.85 13.26 -20.47
N ALA A 175 -13.11 13.70 -20.56
CA ALA A 175 -13.61 14.84 -19.78
C ALA A 175 -13.56 14.53 -18.28
N THR A 176 -14.09 13.36 -17.88
CA THR A 176 -14.08 12.89 -16.49
C THR A 176 -12.67 12.85 -15.89
N PHE A 177 -11.67 12.42 -16.68
CA PHE A 177 -10.28 12.36 -16.24
C PHE A 177 -9.58 13.72 -16.24
N MET A 178 -9.96 14.65 -17.12
CA MET A 178 -9.40 16.00 -17.10
C MET A 178 -9.88 16.83 -15.90
N ASP A 179 -11.11 16.56 -15.43
CA ASP A 179 -11.71 17.17 -14.23
C ASP A 179 -10.98 16.73 -12.95
N ASP A 180 -10.83 15.42 -12.74
CA ASP A 180 -10.00 14.86 -11.66
C ASP A 180 -9.21 13.64 -12.16
N PRO A 181 -7.92 13.82 -12.52
CA PRO A 181 -7.09 12.75 -13.06
C PRO A 181 -6.92 11.55 -12.12
N LEU A 182 -7.12 11.72 -10.80
CA LEU A 182 -7.06 10.60 -9.86
C LEU A 182 -8.13 9.52 -10.18
N ARG A 183 -9.20 9.89 -10.89
CA ARG A 183 -10.27 8.97 -11.31
C ARG A 183 -9.76 7.85 -12.21
N VAL A 184 -8.65 8.05 -12.92
CA VAL A 184 -7.98 6.97 -13.68
C VAL A 184 -7.53 5.86 -12.74
N LEU A 185 -6.79 6.21 -11.68
CA LEU A 185 -6.34 5.24 -10.68
C LEU A 185 -7.52 4.62 -9.94
N ARG A 186 -8.57 5.41 -9.63
CA ARG A 186 -9.78 4.86 -8.98
C ARG A 186 -10.50 3.85 -9.88
N ALA A 187 -10.63 4.12 -11.18
CA ALA A 187 -11.24 3.20 -12.14
C ALA A 187 -10.48 1.86 -12.18
N ILE A 188 -9.14 1.90 -12.25
CA ILE A 188 -8.28 0.71 -12.17
C ILE A 188 -8.50 -0.03 -10.85
N ARG A 189 -8.52 0.69 -9.73
CA ARG A 189 -8.72 0.10 -8.40
C ARG A 189 -10.07 -0.60 -8.31
N PHE A 190 -11.15 0.02 -8.78
CA PHE A 190 -12.48 -0.58 -8.76
C PHE A 190 -12.60 -1.77 -9.72
N GLY A 191 -12.04 -1.67 -10.93
CA GLY A 191 -11.94 -2.79 -11.86
C GLY A 191 -11.26 -3.99 -11.24
N ALA A 192 -10.08 -3.80 -10.67
CA ALA A 192 -9.38 -4.86 -9.94
C ALA A 192 -10.17 -5.35 -8.72
N ARG A 193 -10.67 -4.45 -7.86
CA ARG A 193 -11.39 -4.81 -6.63
C ARG A 193 -12.60 -5.73 -6.89
N PHE A 194 -13.34 -5.48 -7.97
CA PHE A 194 -14.54 -6.24 -8.32
C PHE A 194 -14.31 -7.32 -9.37
N GLY A 195 -13.12 -7.37 -10.00
CA GLY A 195 -12.87 -8.22 -11.15
C GLY A 195 -13.65 -7.79 -12.40
N PHE A 196 -13.99 -6.50 -12.47
CA PHE A 196 -14.74 -5.90 -13.57
C PHE A 196 -13.79 -5.43 -14.67
N VAL A 197 -14.28 -5.41 -15.90
CA VAL A 197 -13.50 -5.00 -17.07
C VAL A 197 -13.64 -3.48 -17.26
N LEU A 198 -12.51 -2.81 -17.47
CA LEU A 198 -12.50 -1.41 -17.88
C LEU A 198 -13.04 -1.29 -19.31
N ASP A 199 -13.96 -0.37 -19.52
CA ASP A 199 -14.47 -0.03 -20.85
C ASP A 199 -13.35 0.42 -21.80
N GLU A 200 -13.50 0.18 -23.11
CA GLU A 200 -12.44 0.47 -24.08
C GLU A 200 -12.23 1.99 -24.25
N ASP A 201 -13.30 2.79 -24.30
CA ASP A 201 -13.17 4.25 -24.40
C ASP A 201 -12.50 4.82 -23.15
N LEU A 202 -12.74 4.18 -22.00
CA LEU A 202 -12.09 4.51 -20.73
C LEU A 202 -10.58 4.22 -20.80
N LYS A 203 -10.19 3.05 -21.30
CA LYS A 203 -8.77 2.69 -21.46
C LYS A 203 -8.06 3.64 -22.42
N GLU A 204 -8.68 3.95 -23.56
CA GLU A 204 -8.11 4.87 -24.55
C GLU A 204 -7.87 6.25 -23.95
N ALA A 205 -8.87 6.81 -23.24
CA ALA A 205 -8.73 8.09 -22.59
C ALA A 205 -7.67 8.08 -21.46
N ALA A 206 -7.61 7.01 -20.67
CA ALA A 206 -6.64 6.88 -19.58
C ALA A 206 -5.18 6.82 -20.08
N ALA A 207 -4.96 6.25 -21.27
CA ALA A 207 -3.65 6.13 -21.89
C ALA A 207 -3.23 7.36 -22.73
N CYS A 208 -4.10 8.38 -22.84
CA CYS A 208 -3.83 9.59 -23.62
C CYS A 208 -2.82 10.51 -22.94
N ASP A 209 -1.90 11.11 -23.71
CA ASP A 209 -0.85 12.00 -23.23
C ASP A 209 -1.38 13.18 -22.38
N ASP A 210 -2.53 13.76 -22.75
CA ASP A 210 -3.16 14.85 -21.99
C ASP A 210 -3.55 14.41 -20.57
N VAL A 211 -4.16 13.23 -20.45
CA VAL A 211 -4.64 12.68 -19.18
C VAL A 211 -3.47 12.24 -18.31
N THR A 212 -2.47 11.59 -18.91
CA THR A 212 -1.26 11.17 -18.20
C THR A 212 -0.46 12.36 -17.68
N THR A 213 -0.34 13.43 -18.46
CA THR A 213 0.27 14.70 -18.04
C THR A 213 -0.55 15.35 -16.92
N ALA A 214 -1.88 15.42 -17.07
CA ALA A 214 -2.74 15.97 -16.04
C ALA A 214 -2.66 15.17 -14.72
N LEU A 215 -2.55 13.84 -14.79
CA LEU A 215 -2.34 12.98 -13.62
C LEU A 215 -1.03 13.31 -12.91
N ASP A 216 0.02 13.60 -13.66
CA ASP A 216 1.32 13.92 -13.07
C ASP A 216 1.39 15.32 -12.45
N ASP A 217 0.76 16.30 -13.11
CA ASP A 217 0.86 17.71 -12.73
C ASP A 217 -0.19 18.13 -11.69
N LYS A 218 -1.43 17.63 -11.80
CA LYS A 218 -2.56 18.09 -10.97
C LYS A 218 -2.74 17.29 -9.68
N ILE A 219 -2.23 16.06 -9.61
CA ILE A 219 -2.45 15.15 -8.48
C ILE A 219 -1.19 15.04 -7.62
N THR A 220 -1.36 15.22 -6.31
CA THR A 220 -0.25 15.09 -5.38
C THR A 220 0.21 13.64 -5.27
N ARG A 221 1.52 13.47 -5.05
CA ARG A 221 2.16 12.15 -4.89
C ARG A 221 1.55 11.33 -3.75
N GLU A 222 1.11 11.98 -2.67
CA GLU A 222 0.42 11.35 -1.56
C GLU A 222 -0.91 10.71 -1.98
N ARG A 223 -1.70 11.37 -2.84
CA ARG A 223 -2.99 10.81 -3.31
C ARG A 223 -2.77 9.61 -4.23
N ILE A 224 -1.76 9.68 -5.10
CA ILE A 224 -1.33 8.53 -5.92
C ILE A 224 -0.93 7.38 -5.01
N GLY A 225 -0.02 7.62 -4.06
CA GLY A 225 0.43 6.59 -3.13
C GLY A 225 -0.70 5.93 -2.34
N THR A 226 -1.73 6.69 -1.94
CA THR A 226 -2.91 6.13 -1.25
C THR A 226 -3.72 5.20 -2.15
N GLU A 227 -3.97 5.56 -3.41
CA GLU A 227 -4.68 4.67 -4.35
C GLU A 227 -3.86 3.40 -4.63
N ILE A 228 -2.53 3.50 -4.75
CA ILE A 228 -1.66 2.33 -4.94
C ILE A 228 -1.68 1.42 -3.72
N ASP A 229 -1.62 1.94 -2.50
CA ASP A 229 -1.74 1.13 -1.30
C ASP A 229 -3.07 0.35 -1.27
N LEU A 230 -4.17 0.98 -1.67
CA LEU A 230 -5.48 0.33 -1.75
C LEU A 230 -5.53 -0.76 -2.83
N MET A 231 -4.84 -0.57 -3.97
CA MET A 231 -4.73 -1.59 -5.01
C MET A 231 -3.88 -2.78 -4.56
N VAL A 232 -2.71 -2.51 -3.99
CA VAL A 232 -1.76 -3.55 -3.54
C VAL A 232 -2.34 -4.34 -2.37
N SER A 233 -3.06 -3.68 -1.46
CA SER A 233 -3.74 -4.35 -0.34
C SER A 233 -5.00 -5.11 -0.78
N GLY A 234 -5.44 -4.94 -2.03
CA GLY A 234 -6.59 -5.64 -2.61
C GLY A 234 -6.30 -7.06 -3.06
N ASN A 235 -7.35 -7.80 -3.40
CA ASN A 235 -7.25 -9.21 -3.80
C ASN A 235 -6.70 -9.42 -5.22
N ASN A 236 -6.94 -8.47 -6.14
CA ASN A 236 -6.51 -8.56 -7.55
C ASN A 236 -5.40 -7.55 -7.86
N HIS A 237 -4.39 -7.45 -6.99
CA HIS A 237 -3.28 -6.50 -7.12
C HIS A 237 -2.45 -6.72 -8.39
N VAL A 238 -2.29 -7.97 -8.85
CA VAL A 238 -1.60 -8.27 -10.12
C VAL A 238 -2.35 -7.63 -11.28
N GLN A 239 -3.68 -7.77 -11.32
CA GLN A 239 -4.53 -7.16 -12.36
C GLN A 239 -4.48 -5.63 -12.29
N ALA A 240 -4.54 -5.05 -11.09
CA ALA A 240 -4.42 -3.61 -10.91
C ALA A 240 -3.11 -3.07 -11.49
N MET A 241 -1.97 -3.69 -11.14
CA MET A 241 -0.66 -3.27 -11.63
C MET A 241 -0.47 -3.58 -13.13
N THR A 242 -1.15 -4.61 -13.65
CA THR A 242 -1.22 -4.89 -15.10
C THR A 242 -1.91 -3.75 -15.84
N TYR A 243 -3.05 -3.25 -15.34
CA TYR A 243 -3.69 -2.06 -15.94
C TYR A 243 -2.82 -0.81 -15.86
N ILE A 244 -2.13 -0.59 -14.74
CA ILE A 244 -1.18 0.54 -14.60
C ILE A 244 -0.08 0.46 -15.68
N ARG A 245 0.43 -0.75 -15.97
CA ARG A 245 1.40 -0.99 -17.03
C ARG A 245 0.80 -0.75 -18.42
N ASP A 246 -0.31 -1.41 -18.72
CA ASP A 246 -0.91 -1.43 -20.06
C ASP A 246 -1.42 -0.05 -20.49
N LEU A 247 -1.86 0.76 -19.52
CA LEU A 247 -2.25 2.17 -19.72
C LEU A 247 -1.07 3.14 -19.69
N LYS A 248 0.17 2.64 -19.68
CA LYS A 248 1.43 3.42 -19.66
C LYS A 248 1.58 4.34 -18.45
N LEU A 249 0.89 4.05 -17.35
CA LEU A 249 0.90 4.84 -16.12
C LEU A 249 2.03 4.46 -15.16
N PHE A 250 2.71 3.34 -15.39
CA PHE A 250 3.75 2.83 -14.47
C PHE A 250 4.86 3.85 -14.17
N PRO A 251 5.48 4.54 -15.15
CA PRO A 251 6.54 5.52 -14.87
C PRO A 251 6.03 6.78 -14.14
N ILE A 252 4.75 7.11 -14.32
CA ILE A 252 4.09 8.26 -13.69
C ILE A 252 3.79 7.93 -12.23
N VAL A 253 3.28 6.72 -11.98
CA VAL A 253 2.95 6.24 -10.64
C VAL A 253 4.20 5.92 -9.83
N PHE A 254 5.20 5.28 -10.44
CA PHE A 254 6.45 4.89 -9.78
C PHE A 254 7.64 5.67 -10.34
N LYS A 255 7.58 7.00 -10.20
CA LYS A 255 8.69 7.90 -10.57
C LYS A 255 10.04 7.42 -10.02
N LEU A 256 11.03 7.46 -10.89
CA LEU A 256 12.43 7.20 -10.59
C LEU A 256 13.19 8.54 -10.52
N PRO A 257 14.35 8.60 -9.85
CA PRO A 257 15.18 9.81 -9.83
C PRO A 257 15.76 10.12 -11.21
N ASP A 258 16.12 11.39 -11.46
CA ASP A 258 16.67 11.86 -12.75
C ASP A 258 17.92 11.07 -13.22
N LYS A 259 18.71 10.57 -12.27
CA LYS A 259 19.95 9.82 -12.51
C LYS A 259 20.02 8.63 -11.58
N PHE A 260 20.22 7.45 -12.12
CA PHE A 260 20.42 6.19 -11.39
C PHE A 260 21.27 5.23 -12.21
N GLU A 261 21.85 4.24 -11.53
CA GLU A 261 22.71 3.22 -12.12
C GLU A 261 22.48 1.84 -11.47
N PRO A 262 22.57 0.73 -12.24
CA PRO A 262 22.73 0.69 -13.69
C PRO A 262 21.43 1.14 -14.42
N ALA A 263 21.54 1.39 -15.72
CA ALA A 263 20.37 1.64 -16.56
C ALA A 263 19.41 0.44 -16.51
N LEU A 264 18.11 0.72 -16.45
CA LEU A 264 17.09 -0.32 -16.40
C LEU A 264 16.77 -0.85 -17.82
N PRO A 265 16.40 -2.12 -17.96
CA PRO A 265 15.84 -2.64 -19.20
C PRO A 265 14.62 -1.85 -19.65
N GLU A 266 14.37 -1.76 -20.95
CA GLU A 266 13.23 -1.02 -21.52
C GLU A 266 11.88 -1.49 -20.95
N GLU A 267 11.71 -2.81 -20.79
CA GLU A 267 10.50 -3.43 -20.24
C GLU A 267 10.58 -3.73 -18.73
N TYR A 268 11.35 -2.96 -17.95
CA TYR A 268 11.50 -3.22 -16.51
C TYR A 268 10.16 -3.24 -15.75
N HIS A 269 9.17 -2.47 -16.21
CA HIS A 269 7.81 -2.48 -15.67
C HIS A 269 7.12 -3.83 -15.88
N GLY A 270 7.33 -4.49 -17.02
CA GLY A 270 6.83 -5.84 -17.29
C GLY A 270 7.44 -6.86 -16.33
N LEU A 271 8.72 -6.72 -16.01
CA LEU A 271 9.40 -7.53 -15.00
C LEU A 271 8.84 -7.31 -13.60
N CYS A 272 8.56 -6.06 -13.23
CA CYS A 272 7.94 -5.76 -11.93
C CYS A 272 6.60 -6.50 -11.78
N ILE A 273 5.76 -6.51 -12.83
CA ILE A 273 4.49 -7.23 -12.81
C ILE A 273 4.70 -8.75 -12.79
N ALA A 274 5.64 -9.27 -13.58
CA ALA A 274 5.90 -10.70 -13.65
C ALA A 274 6.42 -11.27 -12.31
N TYR A 275 7.31 -10.55 -11.61
CA TYR A 275 7.75 -10.95 -10.27
C TYR A 275 6.62 -10.86 -9.24
N LEU A 276 5.78 -9.82 -9.32
CA LEU A 276 4.59 -9.71 -8.48
C LEU A 276 3.65 -10.90 -8.67
N ASP A 277 3.34 -11.26 -9.92
CA ASP A 277 2.46 -12.37 -10.28
C ASP A 277 3.06 -13.73 -9.84
N ALA A 278 4.33 -13.98 -10.17
CA ALA A 278 5.00 -15.23 -9.82
C ALA A 278 5.07 -15.42 -8.30
N THR A 279 5.41 -14.36 -7.56
CA THR A 279 5.45 -14.40 -6.09
C THR A 279 4.06 -14.62 -5.52
N TRP A 280 3.04 -13.93 -6.03
CA TRP A 280 1.67 -14.08 -5.55
C TRP A 280 1.14 -15.50 -5.76
N ASN A 281 1.36 -16.08 -6.94
CA ASN A 281 0.97 -17.46 -7.23
C ASN A 281 1.70 -18.45 -6.31
N LEU A 282 2.99 -18.21 -6.04
CA LEU A 282 3.74 -19.05 -5.09
C LEU A 282 3.22 -18.92 -3.65
N ILE A 283 2.84 -17.72 -3.20
CA ILE A 283 2.16 -17.52 -1.90
C ILE A 283 0.88 -18.34 -1.82
N GLN A 284 0.05 -18.34 -2.88
CA GLN A 284 -1.19 -19.12 -2.91
C GLN A 284 -0.93 -20.63 -2.80
N LEU A 285 0.11 -21.15 -3.46
CA LEU A 285 0.47 -22.56 -3.44
C LEU A 285 1.09 -23.03 -2.12
N VAL A 286 1.89 -22.17 -1.49
CA VAL A 286 2.45 -22.44 -0.16
C VAL A 286 1.36 -22.40 0.91
N GLY A 287 0.42 -21.46 0.76
CA GLY A 287 -0.68 -21.19 1.69
C GLY A 287 -0.48 -19.85 2.40
N CYS A 288 -1.47 -18.95 2.30
CA CYS A 288 -1.42 -17.60 2.90
C CYS A 288 -1.16 -17.60 4.42
N SER A 289 -1.61 -18.65 5.12
CA SER A 289 -1.42 -18.81 6.58
C SER A 289 0.05 -18.94 6.98
N SER A 290 0.94 -19.35 6.08
CA SER A 290 2.38 -19.38 6.36
C SER A 290 2.96 -17.97 6.52
N PHE A 291 2.27 -16.94 6.02
CA PHE A 291 2.71 -15.54 6.05
C PHE A 291 1.92 -14.70 7.07
N SER A 292 0.90 -15.27 7.73
CA SER A 292 0.14 -14.60 8.79
C SER A 292 0.86 -14.74 10.13
N VAL A 293 1.37 -13.65 10.68
CA VAL A 293 1.88 -13.65 12.07
C VAL A 293 0.71 -13.58 13.04
N SER A 294 0.45 -14.67 13.75
CA SER A 294 -0.50 -14.68 14.85
C SER A 294 -0.06 -13.70 15.95
N GLY A 295 -0.72 -12.56 16.05
CA GLY A 295 -0.71 -11.71 17.25
C GLY A 295 -0.01 -10.37 17.12
N LYS A 296 -0.72 -9.38 16.57
CA LYS A 296 -0.90 -8.03 17.15
C LYS A 296 -1.87 -7.24 16.27
N SER A 297 -3.12 -7.14 16.72
CA SER A 297 -4.08 -6.19 16.17
C SER A 297 -3.65 -4.79 16.58
N THR A 298 -3.31 -3.92 15.63
CA THR A 298 -3.21 -2.48 15.91
C THR A 298 -4.55 -1.82 15.61
N LYS A 299 -4.84 -0.70 16.29
CA LYS A 299 -6.15 -0.02 16.21
C LYS A 299 -6.51 0.54 14.81
N ASN A 300 -5.59 0.50 13.83
CA ASN A 300 -5.77 1.11 12.50
C ASN A 300 -5.49 0.15 11.31
N GLY A 301 -5.58 -1.17 11.54
CA GLY A 301 -5.31 -2.20 10.54
C GLY A 301 -4.62 -3.40 11.19
N SER A 302 -4.88 -4.60 10.69
CA SER A 302 -4.17 -5.78 11.19
C SER A 302 -2.68 -5.67 10.80
N SER A 303 -1.76 -6.07 11.70
CA SER A 303 -0.32 -6.16 11.38
C SER A 303 -0.04 -7.06 10.17
N GLU A 304 -0.97 -7.97 9.88
CA GLU A 304 -0.93 -8.93 8.79
C GLU A 304 -1.16 -8.25 7.42
N ASP A 305 -2.09 -7.29 7.34
CA ASP A 305 -2.34 -6.52 6.12
C ASP A 305 -1.11 -5.69 5.70
N GLU A 306 -0.40 -5.13 6.69
CA GLU A 306 0.83 -4.37 6.44
C GLU A 306 1.97 -5.27 5.95
N GLN A 307 2.16 -6.45 6.56
CA GLN A 307 3.15 -7.41 6.11
C GLN A 307 2.87 -7.91 4.70
N ARG A 308 1.62 -8.27 4.39
CA ARG A 308 1.21 -8.68 3.03
C ARG A 308 1.48 -7.57 2.03
N ARG A 309 1.08 -6.33 2.32
CA ARG A 309 1.31 -5.16 1.45
C ARG A 309 2.80 -4.99 1.15
N LEU A 310 3.66 -5.00 2.16
CA LEU A 310 5.11 -4.84 2.00
C LEU A 310 5.76 -6.01 1.26
N SER A 311 5.24 -7.22 1.42
CA SER A 311 5.69 -8.40 0.66
C SER A 311 5.45 -8.25 -0.84
N LEU A 312 4.27 -7.75 -1.21
CA LEU A 312 3.92 -7.49 -2.60
C LEU A 312 4.78 -6.37 -3.20
N PHE A 313 5.05 -5.30 -2.45
CA PHE A 313 6.01 -4.28 -2.90
C PHE A 313 7.43 -4.83 -3.06
N ALA A 314 7.88 -5.69 -2.14
CA ALA A 314 9.20 -6.31 -2.24
C ALA A 314 9.33 -7.20 -3.49
N ALA A 315 8.29 -7.96 -3.82
CA ALA A 315 8.22 -8.73 -5.06
C ALA A 315 8.20 -7.81 -6.29
N MET A 316 7.32 -6.82 -6.32
CA MET A 316 7.15 -5.93 -7.47
C MET A 316 8.41 -5.12 -7.78
N PHE A 317 9.12 -4.60 -6.79
CA PHE A 317 10.34 -3.81 -7.00
C PHE A 317 11.62 -4.64 -7.02
N LEU A 318 11.51 -5.98 -7.03
CA LEU A 318 12.66 -6.87 -7.09
C LEU A 318 13.60 -6.60 -8.28
N PRO A 319 13.12 -6.27 -9.49
CA PRO A 319 14.00 -5.89 -10.61
C PRO A 319 14.88 -4.67 -10.33
N LEU A 320 14.48 -3.81 -9.41
CA LEU A 320 15.13 -2.53 -9.11
C LEU A 320 16.12 -2.62 -7.94
N ARG A 321 16.27 -3.80 -7.33
CA ARG A 321 17.01 -3.99 -6.07
C ARG A 321 18.48 -3.57 -6.10
N HIS A 322 19.13 -3.70 -7.25
CA HIS A 322 20.54 -3.33 -7.44
C HIS A 322 20.70 -1.92 -8.01
N THR A 323 19.60 -1.24 -8.34
CA THR A 323 19.63 0.11 -8.90
C THR A 323 19.75 1.13 -7.78
N THR A 324 20.71 2.04 -7.92
CA THR A 324 21.02 3.08 -6.94
C THR A 324 21.06 4.45 -7.58
N TYR A 325 20.88 5.49 -6.77
CA TYR A 325 20.98 6.89 -7.18
C TYR A 325 21.79 7.70 -6.15
N GLU A 326 22.33 8.82 -6.61
CA GLU A 326 23.01 9.79 -5.74
C GLU A 326 22.06 10.95 -5.41
N SER A 327 21.93 11.26 -4.12
CA SER A 327 21.13 12.41 -3.69
C SER A 327 21.84 13.71 -4.06
N LYS A 328 21.07 14.71 -4.51
CA LYS A 328 21.56 16.08 -4.80
C LYS A 328 22.29 16.70 -3.60
N ASP A 329 21.90 16.33 -2.38
CA ASP A 329 22.46 16.85 -1.12
C ASP A 329 23.69 16.09 -0.61
N LYS A 330 23.89 14.84 -1.05
CA LYS A 330 24.97 13.94 -0.56
C LYS A 330 25.59 13.17 -1.72
N LYS A 331 26.36 13.89 -2.55
CA LYS A 331 27.01 13.41 -3.79
C LYS A 331 27.99 12.24 -3.65
N SER A 332 28.22 11.68 -2.45
CA SER A 332 29.08 10.50 -2.26
C SER A 332 28.34 9.27 -1.73
N LYS A 333 27.07 9.41 -1.33
CA LYS A 333 26.29 8.29 -0.77
C LYS A 333 25.28 7.82 -1.81
N LYS A 334 25.43 6.57 -2.24
CA LYS A 334 24.45 5.87 -3.08
C LYS A 334 23.28 5.37 -2.23
N PHE A 335 22.07 5.53 -2.74
CA PHE A 335 20.84 5.06 -2.12
C PHE A 335 20.10 4.13 -3.08
N PRO A 336 19.45 3.05 -2.60
CA PRO A 336 18.61 2.21 -3.46
C PRO A 336 17.45 3.01 -4.06
N VAL A 337 17.17 2.83 -5.35
CA VAL A 337 16.06 3.52 -6.04
C VAL A 337 14.71 3.21 -5.42
N VAL A 338 14.54 2.01 -4.84
CA VAL A 338 13.35 1.65 -4.06
C VAL A 338 13.07 2.66 -2.93
N ASN A 339 14.12 3.24 -2.31
CA ASN A 339 13.95 4.29 -1.31
C ASN A 339 13.25 5.53 -1.88
N TYR A 340 13.64 5.95 -3.09
CA TYR A 340 13.04 7.08 -3.79
C TYR A 340 11.58 6.81 -4.14
N ILE A 341 11.26 5.61 -4.61
CA ILE A 341 9.88 5.23 -4.95
C ILE A 341 8.98 5.39 -3.73
N PHE A 342 9.36 4.85 -2.57
CA PHE A 342 8.54 5.00 -1.37
C PHE A 342 8.49 6.44 -0.86
N ARG A 343 9.62 7.14 -0.78
CA ARG A 343 9.71 8.44 -0.09
C ARG A 343 9.27 9.62 -0.94
N ASP A 344 9.65 9.64 -2.20
CA ASP A 344 9.45 10.77 -3.10
C ASP A 344 8.27 10.54 -4.03
N SER A 345 8.15 9.32 -4.57
CA SER A 345 7.12 8.99 -5.55
C SER A 345 5.76 8.65 -4.92
N LEU A 346 5.72 7.78 -3.91
CA LEU A 346 4.47 7.37 -3.23
C LEU A 346 4.22 8.13 -1.92
N LYS A 347 5.23 8.85 -1.40
CA LYS A 347 5.18 9.62 -0.14
C LYS A 347 4.75 8.78 1.07
N ARG A 348 5.27 7.56 1.17
CA ARG A 348 5.00 6.57 2.23
C ARG A 348 6.04 6.58 3.33
N LYS A 349 5.76 5.82 4.40
CA LYS A 349 6.61 5.76 5.60
C LYS A 349 8.03 5.33 5.22
N VAL A 350 9.02 5.92 5.87
CA VAL A 350 10.43 5.53 5.67
C VAL A 350 10.67 4.07 6.10
N SER A 351 9.99 3.62 7.16
CA SER A 351 10.04 2.23 7.65
C SER A 351 9.65 1.20 6.59
N ASP A 352 8.68 1.53 5.73
CA ASP A 352 8.20 0.64 4.67
C ASP A 352 9.33 0.43 3.65
N SER A 353 9.99 1.52 3.26
CA SER A 353 11.14 1.47 2.35
C SER A 353 12.32 0.68 2.93
N GLU A 354 12.62 0.89 4.23
CA GLU A 354 13.71 0.19 4.91
C GLU A 354 13.43 -1.32 5.00
N THR A 355 12.17 -1.70 5.21
CA THR A 355 11.76 -3.11 5.27
C THR A 355 11.91 -3.78 3.91
N VAL A 356 11.44 -3.16 2.84
CA VAL A 356 11.61 -3.70 1.48
C VAL A 356 13.09 -3.83 1.10
N ILE A 357 13.91 -2.82 1.43
CA ILE A 357 15.35 -2.88 1.17
C ILE A 357 16.03 -3.99 1.98
N LYS A 358 15.64 -4.21 3.25
CA LYS A 358 16.13 -5.34 4.05
C LYS A 358 15.78 -6.68 3.41
N ILE A 359 14.55 -6.82 2.90
CA ILE A 359 14.13 -8.01 2.16
C ILE A 359 15.03 -8.24 0.95
N HIS A 360 15.26 -7.22 0.13
CA HIS A 360 16.15 -7.32 -1.03
C HIS A 360 17.59 -7.68 -0.68
N ASN A 361 18.15 -7.09 0.37
CA ASN A 361 19.52 -7.36 0.81
C ASN A 361 19.69 -8.77 1.40
N ALA A 362 18.62 -9.35 1.95
CA ALA A 362 18.65 -10.71 2.49
C ALA A 362 18.67 -11.79 1.39
N LEU A 363 18.35 -11.44 0.14
CA LEU A 363 18.10 -12.44 -0.90
C LEU A 363 19.34 -13.22 -1.28
N GLU A 364 20.49 -12.56 -1.44
CA GLU A 364 21.77 -13.20 -1.78
C GLU A 364 22.23 -14.14 -0.67
N LYS A 365 22.06 -13.72 0.59
CA LYS A 365 22.34 -14.57 1.76
C LYS A 365 21.45 -15.80 1.76
N PHE A 366 20.15 -15.66 1.54
CA PHE A 366 19.25 -16.81 1.42
C PHE A 366 19.59 -17.71 0.23
N LEU A 367 19.91 -17.15 -0.94
CA LEU A 367 20.31 -17.92 -2.12
C LEU A 367 21.52 -18.82 -1.83
N SER A 368 22.52 -18.31 -1.09
CA SER A 368 23.66 -19.11 -0.65
C SER A 368 23.32 -20.19 0.38
N LEU A 369 22.21 -20.05 1.10
CA LEU A 369 21.78 -20.99 2.14
C LEU A 369 20.74 -22.02 1.65
N ILE A 370 19.99 -21.74 0.59
CA ILE A 370 18.95 -22.63 0.06
C ILE A 370 19.48 -24.04 -0.22
N PRO A 371 20.65 -24.24 -0.86
CA PRO A 371 21.18 -25.58 -1.09
C PRO A 371 21.34 -26.41 0.20
N SER A 372 21.88 -25.78 1.26
CA SER A 372 22.03 -26.42 2.57
C SER A 372 20.71 -26.59 3.31
N LEU A 373 19.80 -25.63 3.22
CA LEU A 373 18.52 -25.65 3.94
C LEU A 373 17.51 -26.63 3.32
N ALA A 374 17.44 -26.71 2.00
CA ALA A 374 16.45 -27.52 1.28
C ALA A 374 16.98 -28.93 0.92
N PHE A 375 18.28 -29.06 0.64
CA PHE A 375 18.86 -30.30 0.10
C PHE A 375 19.98 -30.90 0.96
N ASN A 376 20.31 -30.29 2.11
CA ASN A 376 21.42 -30.69 2.99
C ASN A 376 22.80 -30.70 2.31
N GLU A 377 23.00 -29.81 1.33
CA GLU A 377 24.31 -29.63 0.69
C GLU A 377 25.29 -28.84 1.58
N ASP A 378 26.59 -29.00 1.34
CA ASP A 378 27.63 -28.28 2.07
C ASP A 378 27.56 -26.76 1.83
N ILE A 379 27.76 -25.97 2.90
CA ILE A 379 27.61 -24.50 2.84
C ILE A 379 28.76 -23.88 2.05
N GLN A 380 28.44 -23.30 0.89
CA GLN A 380 29.36 -22.50 0.10
C GLN A 380 29.35 -21.04 0.58
N THR A 381 30.28 -20.66 1.47
CA THR A 381 30.36 -19.29 2.03
C THR A 381 31.32 -18.35 1.30
N ALA A 382 31.94 -18.79 0.20
CA ALA A 382 33.06 -18.04 -0.40
C ALA A 382 32.63 -16.77 -1.18
N GLU A 383 31.36 -16.67 -1.58
CA GLU A 383 30.91 -15.64 -2.51
C GLU A 383 30.00 -14.56 -1.88
N VAL A 384 29.60 -14.71 -0.62
CA VAL A 384 28.65 -13.78 0.06
C VAL A 384 29.31 -13.13 1.27
N GLU A 385 29.21 -11.80 1.35
CA GLU A 385 29.73 -11.03 2.48
C GLU A 385 28.84 -11.21 3.72
N TRP A 386 29.31 -12.04 4.66
CA TRP A 386 28.72 -12.16 5.99
C TRP A 386 29.40 -11.16 6.93
N ALA A 387 28.62 -10.40 7.69
CA ALA A 387 29.06 -9.21 8.45
C ALA A 387 30.01 -9.48 9.65
N GLY A 388 30.75 -10.58 9.65
CA GLY A 388 31.76 -10.88 10.67
C GLY A 388 32.60 -12.08 10.30
N GLU A 389 33.86 -12.07 10.77
CA GLU A 389 34.70 -13.25 10.80
C GLU A 389 34.00 -14.33 11.66
N LEU A 390 33.51 -15.40 11.04
CA LEU A 390 32.96 -16.60 11.72
C LEU A 390 34.08 -17.44 12.35
N VAL A 391 34.97 -16.78 13.09
CA VAL A 391 36.08 -17.42 13.78
C VAL A 391 35.50 -18.28 14.91
N ASP A 392 35.95 -19.54 14.99
CA ASP A 392 35.62 -20.52 16.02
C ASP A 392 34.17 -21.07 16.06
N VAL A 393 33.41 -21.00 14.95
CA VAL A 393 32.11 -21.69 14.86
C VAL A 393 32.29 -23.15 14.41
N PRO A 394 31.80 -24.16 15.17
CA PRO A 394 31.82 -25.54 14.72
C PRO A 394 31.08 -25.72 13.38
N VAL A 395 31.62 -26.53 12.47
CA VAL A 395 31.02 -26.78 11.14
C VAL A 395 29.55 -27.21 11.26
N SER A 396 29.23 -28.06 12.25
CA SER A 396 27.87 -28.52 12.56
C SER A 396 26.89 -27.41 12.93
N SER A 397 27.38 -26.29 13.48
CA SER A 397 26.55 -25.15 13.91
C SER A 397 26.55 -24.00 12.91
N LYS A 398 27.38 -24.07 11.86
CA LYS A 398 27.56 -22.99 10.88
C LYS A 398 26.24 -22.61 10.20
N LEU A 399 25.45 -23.59 9.74
CA LEU A 399 24.15 -23.34 9.11
C LEU A 399 23.20 -22.58 10.04
N ARG A 400 23.13 -23.01 11.31
CA ARG A 400 22.28 -22.39 12.34
C ARG A 400 22.70 -20.95 12.62
N VAL A 401 23.99 -20.70 12.75
CA VAL A 401 24.53 -19.37 13.05
C VAL A 401 24.25 -18.40 11.90
N LEU A 402 24.59 -18.78 10.66
CA LEU A 402 24.36 -17.96 9.47
C LEU A 402 22.87 -17.62 9.29
N THR A 403 22.02 -18.65 9.33
CA THR A 403 20.57 -18.50 9.25
C THR A 403 20.05 -17.62 10.39
N GLY A 404 20.55 -17.82 11.61
CA GLY A 404 20.15 -17.05 12.78
C GLY A 404 20.47 -15.56 12.63
N PHE A 405 21.66 -15.21 12.15
CA PHE A 405 22.02 -13.82 11.88
C PHE A 405 21.12 -13.18 10.82
N LEU A 406 20.87 -13.90 9.72
CA LEU A 406 20.01 -13.42 8.64
C LEU A 406 18.58 -13.16 9.14
N LEU A 407 18.01 -14.09 9.89
CA LEU A 407 16.66 -13.95 10.46
C LEU A 407 16.57 -12.81 11.49
N ARG A 408 17.64 -12.52 12.25
CA ARG A 408 17.69 -11.36 13.15
C ARG A 408 17.79 -10.02 12.42
N GLU A 409 18.35 -10.00 11.22
CA GLU A 409 18.45 -8.79 10.39
C GLU A 409 17.09 -8.41 9.79
N ILE A 410 16.33 -9.42 9.36
CA ILE A 410 15.06 -9.25 8.63
C ILE A 410 13.80 -9.47 9.46
N ASN A 411 13.93 -10.02 10.67
CA ASN A 411 12.85 -10.31 11.62
C ASN A 411 11.75 -11.18 11.02
N ASP A 412 10.49 -10.81 11.26
CA ASP A 412 9.26 -11.49 10.86
C ASP A 412 9.07 -11.60 9.33
N PHE A 413 9.82 -10.84 8.53
CA PHE A 413 9.79 -10.91 7.07
C PHE A 413 10.66 -12.02 6.46
N TRP A 414 11.31 -12.86 7.27
CA TRP A 414 12.22 -13.89 6.76
C TRP A 414 11.55 -14.90 5.82
N ARG A 415 10.28 -15.25 6.05
CA ARG A 415 9.53 -16.16 5.17
C ARG A 415 9.33 -15.54 3.79
N VAL A 416 9.06 -14.25 3.75
CA VAL A 416 8.88 -13.49 2.50
C VAL A 416 10.20 -13.45 1.73
N ALA A 417 11.30 -13.12 2.42
CA ALA A 417 12.62 -13.13 1.81
C ALA A 417 13.03 -14.52 1.31
N LEU A 418 12.80 -15.58 2.10
CA LEU A 418 13.05 -16.96 1.68
C LEU A 418 12.23 -17.33 0.44
N LEU A 419 10.95 -16.94 0.40
CA LEU A 419 10.05 -17.21 -0.73
C LEU A 419 10.58 -16.53 -2.01
N ILE A 420 10.91 -15.24 -1.93
CA ILE A 420 11.45 -14.48 -3.06
C ILE A 420 12.83 -15.02 -3.48
N SER A 421 13.68 -15.43 -2.55
CA SER A 421 14.95 -16.10 -2.87
C SER A 421 14.75 -17.45 -3.54
N THR A 422 13.75 -18.22 -3.12
CA THR A 422 13.41 -19.50 -3.76
C THR A 422 12.97 -19.29 -5.20
N LEU A 423 12.18 -18.23 -5.45
CA LEU A 423 11.81 -17.82 -6.79
C LEU A 423 13.04 -17.48 -7.64
N LEU A 424 14.02 -16.74 -7.09
CA LEU A 424 15.27 -16.42 -7.79
C LEU A 424 16.21 -17.61 -7.99
N TYR A 425 16.13 -18.65 -7.15
CA TYR A 425 17.05 -19.79 -7.18
C TYR A 425 16.95 -20.63 -8.46
N LYS A 426 15.80 -20.63 -9.12
CA LYS A 426 15.51 -21.46 -10.31
C LYS A 426 15.06 -20.68 -11.54
N ILE A 427 14.82 -19.38 -11.40
CA ILE A 427 14.56 -18.52 -12.57
C ILE A 427 15.92 -18.19 -13.17
N ASP A 428 16.35 -19.06 -14.07
CA ASP A 428 17.66 -18.97 -14.74
C ASP A 428 17.73 -17.80 -15.74
N SER A 429 16.59 -17.22 -16.14
CA SER A 429 16.55 -16.05 -17.03
C SER A 429 15.28 -15.21 -16.88
N THR A 430 15.43 -13.91 -17.18
CA THR A 430 14.34 -12.93 -17.31
C THR A 430 13.26 -13.37 -18.30
N GLU A 431 13.66 -14.04 -19.38
CA GLU A 431 12.77 -14.53 -20.44
C GLU A 431 11.87 -15.68 -19.95
N ASN A 432 12.41 -16.60 -19.15
CA ASN A 432 11.62 -17.68 -18.56
C ASN A 432 10.54 -17.14 -17.62
N LEU A 433 10.83 -16.08 -16.87
CA LEU A 433 9.85 -15.44 -16.00
C LEU A 433 8.72 -14.76 -16.80
N LEU A 434 9.07 -13.97 -17.81
CA LEU A 434 8.08 -13.28 -18.65
C LEU A 434 7.16 -14.27 -19.39
N ASN A 435 7.71 -15.38 -19.86
CA ASN A 435 6.96 -16.44 -20.53
C ASN A 435 6.25 -17.41 -19.58
N LYS A 436 6.38 -17.22 -18.25
CA LYS A 436 5.84 -18.11 -17.22
C LYS A 436 6.30 -19.57 -17.37
N ASN A 437 7.51 -19.77 -17.88
CA ASN A 437 8.11 -21.08 -18.14
C ASN A 437 8.88 -21.58 -16.90
N PHE A 438 8.20 -21.76 -15.76
CA PHE A 438 8.80 -22.30 -14.54
C PHE A 438 7.82 -23.16 -13.75
N GLN A 439 8.34 -24.16 -13.02
CA GLN A 439 7.53 -25.11 -12.26
C GLN A 439 7.30 -24.60 -10.83
N LEU A 440 6.19 -23.90 -10.62
CA LEU A 440 5.81 -23.36 -9.31
C LEU A 440 5.70 -24.42 -8.20
N ASP A 441 5.30 -25.66 -8.53
CA ASP A 441 5.24 -26.76 -7.56
C ASP A 441 6.62 -27.15 -7.02
N GLU A 442 7.64 -27.17 -7.88
CA GLU A 442 9.03 -27.43 -7.46
C GLU A 442 9.50 -26.31 -6.52
N LEU A 443 9.24 -25.04 -6.86
CA LEU A 443 9.58 -23.89 -6.01
C LEU A 443 8.89 -23.96 -4.65
N ARG A 444 7.61 -24.36 -4.61
CA ARG A 444 6.86 -24.56 -3.38
C ARG A 444 7.54 -25.62 -2.51
N ASP A 445 7.99 -26.72 -3.10
CA ASP A 445 8.59 -27.82 -2.36
C ASP A 445 9.97 -27.44 -1.81
N ILE A 446 10.78 -26.71 -2.58
CA ILE A 446 12.05 -26.12 -2.12
C ILE A 446 11.80 -25.16 -0.94
N PHE A 447 10.83 -24.25 -1.09
CA PHE A 447 10.48 -23.31 -0.03
C PHE A 447 10.08 -24.05 1.25
N LYS A 448 9.18 -25.04 1.16
CA LYS A 448 8.70 -25.80 2.33
C LYS A 448 9.81 -26.61 2.99
N ALA A 449 10.73 -27.18 2.21
CA ALA A 449 11.89 -27.89 2.75
C ALA A 449 12.82 -26.93 3.52
N ALA A 450 13.16 -25.79 2.93
CA ALA A 450 13.99 -24.78 3.59
C ALA A 450 13.31 -24.19 4.83
N GLU A 451 12.01 -23.88 4.76
CA GLU A 451 11.22 -23.41 5.89
C GLU A 451 11.23 -24.42 7.04
N SER A 452 10.98 -25.71 6.73
CA SER A 452 10.97 -26.79 7.72
C SER A 452 12.33 -26.97 8.38
N SER A 453 13.42 -26.80 7.62
CA SER A 453 14.79 -26.83 8.15
C SER A 453 15.05 -25.68 9.13
N ILE A 454 14.64 -24.46 8.79
CA ILE A 454 14.76 -23.28 9.68
C ILE A 454 13.96 -23.48 10.98
N VAL A 455 12.74 -24.01 10.87
CA VAL A 455 11.89 -24.32 12.03
C VAL A 455 12.50 -25.46 12.85
N GLY A 456 13.03 -26.50 12.22
CA GLY A 456 13.71 -27.63 12.88
C GLY A 456 14.99 -27.22 13.60
N LEU A 457 15.69 -26.19 13.10
CA LEU A 457 16.77 -25.56 13.83
C LEU A 457 16.23 -24.83 15.09
N GLY A 458 14.99 -24.34 15.09
CA GLY A 458 14.44 -23.53 16.18
C GLY A 458 14.86 -22.07 16.05
N LEU A 459 14.80 -21.52 14.83
CA LEU A 459 15.13 -20.13 14.52
C LEU A 459 13.91 -19.26 14.19
N GLU A 460 12.71 -19.84 14.16
CA GLU A 460 11.47 -19.19 13.67
C GLU A 460 11.13 -17.83 14.28
N LYS A 461 11.65 -17.52 15.48
CA LYS A 461 11.49 -16.25 16.22
C LYS A 461 12.81 -15.76 16.84
N VAL A 462 13.94 -16.09 16.21
CA VAL A 462 15.27 -15.84 16.78
C VAL A 462 15.55 -14.36 17.07
N TRP A 463 14.86 -13.41 16.42
CA TRP A 463 14.97 -11.98 16.69
C TRP A 463 14.41 -11.56 18.06
N ASP A 464 13.42 -12.29 18.59
CA ASP A 464 12.85 -12.03 19.92
C ASP A 464 13.80 -12.48 21.05
N ALA A 465 14.76 -13.35 20.76
CA ALA A 465 15.73 -13.82 21.73
C ALA A 465 16.65 -12.67 22.17
N LYS A 466 16.66 -12.39 23.47
CA LYS A 466 17.58 -11.42 24.07
C LYS A 466 19.00 -12.00 24.11
N PRO A 467 20.04 -11.15 24.00
CA PRO A 467 21.41 -11.58 24.26
C PRO A 467 21.54 -12.18 25.66
N LEU A 468 22.18 -13.34 25.78
CA LEU A 468 22.44 -14.01 27.08
C LEU A 468 23.29 -13.16 28.03
N VAL A 469 24.16 -12.33 27.45
CA VAL A 469 25.11 -11.48 28.17
C VAL A 469 24.93 -10.04 27.71
N ASN A 470 24.76 -9.12 28.67
CA ASN A 470 24.55 -7.70 28.41
C ASN A 470 25.88 -6.93 28.36
N GLY A 471 25.82 -5.68 27.87
CA GLY A 471 27.01 -4.84 27.73
C GLY A 471 27.76 -4.56 29.03
N LYS A 472 27.08 -4.55 30.19
CA LYS A 472 27.75 -4.33 31.49
C LYS A 472 28.57 -5.54 31.91
N GLU A 473 28.04 -6.75 31.69
CA GLU A 473 28.74 -7.99 31.97
C GLU A 473 29.99 -8.15 31.09
N ILE A 474 29.88 -7.79 29.80
CA ILE A 474 31.03 -7.73 28.88
C ILE A 474 32.10 -6.76 29.41
N MET A 475 31.70 -5.54 29.80
CA MET A 475 32.63 -4.54 30.33
C MET A 475 33.33 -5.03 31.61
N ASN A 476 32.62 -5.74 32.48
CA ASN A 476 33.19 -6.32 33.70
C ASN A 476 34.24 -7.39 33.40
N VAL A 477 33.99 -8.28 32.42
CA VAL A 477 34.96 -9.31 32.00
C VAL A 477 36.20 -8.68 31.36
N LEU A 478 36.02 -7.65 30.55
CA LEU A 478 37.12 -6.94 29.86
C LEU A 478 37.84 -5.92 30.76
N GLN A 479 37.33 -5.65 31.97
CA GLN A 479 37.84 -4.63 32.90
C GLN A 479 37.91 -3.21 32.31
N ILE A 480 36.95 -2.86 31.45
CA ILE A 480 36.86 -1.53 30.82
C ILE A 480 35.76 -0.69 31.45
N LYS A 481 35.98 0.63 31.56
CA LYS A 481 35.08 1.56 32.26
C LYS A 481 33.96 2.13 31.38
N SER A 482 34.11 2.09 30.07
CA SER A 482 33.13 2.62 29.13
C SER A 482 32.95 1.69 27.93
N GLY A 483 31.72 1.68 27.41
CA GLY A 483 31.40 0.97 26.18
C GLY A 483 32.17 1.53 24.99
N GLY A 484 32.29 0.73 23.93
CA GLY A 484 33.02 1.14 22.72
C GLY A 484 32.99 0.06 21.63
N PRO A 485 33.79 0.23 20.56
CA PRO A 485 33.89 -0.72 19.45
C PRO A 485 34.18 -2.16 19.91
N LEU A 486 35.07 -2.32 20.90
CA LEU A 486 35.43 -3.61 21.47
C LEU A 486 34.23 -4.32 22.13
N VAL A 487 33.35 -3.58 22.83
CA VAL A 487 32.12 -4.17 23.40
C VAL A 487 31.19 -4.64 22.29
N ARG A 488 31.08 -3.90 21.18
CA ARG A 488 30.25 -4.31 20.03
C ARG A 488 30.81 -5.57 19.36
N GLU A 489 32.14 -5.66 19.20
CA GLU A 489 32.81 -6.87 18.70
C GLU A 489 32.48 -8.08 19.58
N TRP A 490 32.60 -7.94 20.90
CA TRP A 490 32.24 -9.02 21.83
C TRP A 490 30.74 -9.33 21.84
N GLN A 491 29.86 -8.35 21.72
CA GLN A 491 28.42 -8.59 21.59
C GLN A 491 28.12 -9.47 20.36
N GLN A 492 28.79 -9.24 19.24
CA GLN A 492 28.65 -10.06 18.04
C GLN A 492 29.21 -11.47 18.23
N LYS A 493 30.38 -11.62 18.87
CA LYS A 493 30.97 -12.93 19.20
C LYS A 493 30.07 -13.74 20.15
N LEU A 494 29.51 -13.12 21.18
CA LEU A 494 28.62 -13.79 22.13
C LEU A 494 27.27 -14.13 21.50
N LEU A 495 26.76 -13.30 20.58
CA LEU A 495 25.59 -13.65 19.79
C LEU A 495 25.87 -14.85 18.86
N THR A 496 27.05 -14.88 18.24
CA THR A 496 27.52 -16.04 17.45
C THR A 496 27.53 -17.30 18.31
N TRP A 497 28.10 -17.22 19.53
CA TRP A 497 28.13 -18.33 20.47
C TRP A 497 26.71 -18.78 20.87
N GLN A 498 25.82 -17.84 21.20
CA GLN A 498 24.43 -18.11 21.56
C GLN A 498 23.66 -18.82 20.44
N LEU A 499 23.90 -18.43 19.18
CA LEU A 499 23.30 -19.10 18.03
C LEU A 499 23.88 -20.51 17.84
N ALA A 500 25.18 -20.71 18.09
CA ALA A 500 25.82 -22.01 17.99
C ALA A 500 25.42 -22.99 19.12
N HIS A 501 25.00 -22.47 20.28
CA HIS A 501 24.65 -23.23 21.49
C HIS A 501 23.21 -22.88 21.94
N PRO A 502 22.17 -23.43 21.30
CA PRO A 502 20.78 -23.05 21.57
C PRO A 502 20.30 -23.31 23.00
N THR A 503 20.94 -24.24 23.71
CA THR A 503 20.64 -24.59 25.12
C THR A 503 21.64 -23.99 26.10
N GLY A 504 22.59 -23.18 25.63
CA GLY A 504 23.67 -22.64 26.45
C GLY A 504 23.18 -21.59 27.44
N THR A 505 23.80 -21.55 28.63
CA THR A 505 23.43 -20.58 29.67
C THR A 505 24.27 -19.30 29.60
N SER A 506 23.85 -18.26 30.34
CA SER A 506 24.62 -17.02 30.46
C SER A 506 25.99 -17.26 31.11
N GLU A 507 26.06 -18.16 32.10
CA GLU A 507 27.29 -18.54 32.78
C GLU A 507 28.29 -19.23 31.83
N GLU A 508 27.81 -20.17 31.02
CA GLU A 508 28.63 -20.87 30.02
C GLU A 508 29.18 -19.91 28.96
N CYS A 509 28.33 -18.97 28.51
CA CYS A 509 28.70 -17.95 27.55
C CYS A 509 29.79 -17.00 28.10
N LEU A 510 29.64 -16.57 29.36
CA LEU A 510 30.64 -15.75 30.07
C LEU A 510 31.95 -16.50 30.29
N GLU A 511 31.89 -17.79 30.60
CA GLU A 511 33.07 -18.61 30.80
C GLU A 511 33.85 -18.79 29.49
N TRP A 512 33.15 -19.07 28.39
CA TRP A 512 33.74 -19.08 27.06
C TRP A 512 34.39 -17.73 26.71
N MET A 513 33.73 -16.61 27.02
CA MET A 513 34.29 -15.27 26.81
C MET A 513 35.63 -15.08 27.52
N ARG A 514 35.70 -15.46 28.81
CA ARG A 514 36.93 -15.37 29.61
C ARG A 514 38.06 -16.18 29.00
N GLN A 515 37.78 -17.43 28.63
CA GLN A 515 38.78 -18.34 28.05
C GLN A 515 39.32 -17.82 26.72
N THR A 516 38.45 -17.34 25.83
CA THR A 516 38.82 -16.78 24.53
C THR A 516 39.60 -15.48 24.68
N HIS A 517 39.20 -14.61 25.60
CA HIS A 517 39.94 -13.37 25.90
C HIS A 517 41.34 -13.66 26.47
N SER A 518 41.47 -14.59 27.42
CA SER A 518 42.77 -14.98 27.99
C SER A 518 43.72 -15.61 26.98
N LYS A 519 43.22 -16.31 25.95
CA LYS A 519 44.06 -16.82 24.85
C LYS A 519 44.62 -15.69 23.98
N ARG A 520 43.80 -14.68 23.68
CA ARG A 520 44.21 -13.51 22.88
C ARG A 520 45.31 -12.69 23.57
N VAL A 521 45.14 -12.41 24.87
CA VAL A 521 46.13 -11.69 25.70
C VAL A 521 47.47 -12.45 25.85
N LYS A 522 47.50 -13.76 25.62
CA LYS A 522 48.74 -14.55 25.62
C LYS A 522 49.45 -14.61 24.26
N THR A 523 48.79 -14.19 23.20
CA THR A 523 49.27 -14.29 21.81
C THR A 523 49.65 -12.93 21.23
N GLU A 524 49.12 -11.84 21.79
CA GLU A 524 49.59 -10.45 21.68
C GLU A 524 50.68 -10.17 22.73
#